data_AF-A0A093X442-F1
#
_entry.id   AF-A0A093X442-F1
#
_cell.length_a   1.000
_cell.length_b   1.000
_cell.length_c   1.000
_cell.angle_alpha   90.00
_cell.angle_beta   90.00
_cell.angle_gamma   90.00
#
_symmetry.space_group_name_H-M   'P 1'
#
loop_
_entity.id
_entity.type
_entity.pdbx_description
1 polymer ?
#
loop_
_entity_poly.entity_id
_entity_poly.type
_entity_poly.pdbx_seq_one_letter_code
_entity_poly.pdbx_strand_id
1 'polypeptide(L)'
;MGGASKAASKESTPELADRKIEVANSLELQQAPLAKLLTKGKEGGELVGNDDLWECLFGNRKGAGEGAAAAAAEERLDREVARHFGAEAAEARIAEGA
;
A
#
# COMPACT_ATOMS: atom_id res chain seq x y z
N MET A 1 25.88 -24.18 -60.38
CA MET A 1 24.45 -23.84 -60.38
C MET A 1 23.83 -24.59 -59.21
N GLY A 2 23.27 -23.99 -58.18
CA GLY A 2 22.62 -22.69 -58.02
C GLY A 2 21.31 -22.96 -57.31
N GLY A 3 21.06 -22.29 -56.18
CA GLY A 3 19.80 -22.47 -55.46
C GLY A 3 19.87 -22.19 -53.98
N ALA A 4 20.25 -20.97 -53.60
CA ALA A 4 19.95 -20.45 -52.28
C ALA A 4 18.42 -20.37 -52.12
N SER A 5 17.86 -21.11 -51.17
CA SER A 5 16.47 -20.93 -50.75
C SER A 5 16.43 -20.34 -49.35
N LYS A 6 16.52 -19.00 -49.36
CA LYS A 6 15.76 -18.04 -48.57
C LYS A 6 15.47 -18.42 -47.11
N ALA A 7 16.19 -17.71 -46.22
CA ALA A 7 15.93 -17.54 -44.80
C ALA A 7 14.43 -17.49 -44.46
N ALA A 8 14.03 -18.30 -43.48
CA ALA A 8 12.90 -18.01 -42.62
C ALA A 8 13.43 -18.03 -41.18
N SER A 9 14.05 -16.92 -40.76
CA SER A 9 14.25 -16.65 -39.34
C SER A 9 12.87 -16.61 -38.67
N LYS A 10 12.50 -17.70 -38.00
CA LYS A 10 11.36 -17.78 -37.07
C LYS A 10 11.79 -17.48 -35.63
N GLU A 11 12.75 -16.59 -35.47
CA GLU A 11 13.31 -16.23 -34.16
C GLU A 11 13.12 -14.74 -33.94
N SER A 12 11.86 -14.30 -33.81
CA SER A 12 11.49 -12.96 -33.31
C SER A 12 9.97 -12.87 -33.17
N THR A 13 9.38 -13.51 -32.14
CA THR A 13 8.32 -12.89 -31.31
C THR A 13 8.04 -13.73 -30.05
N PRO A 14 8.97 -13.79 -29.09
CA PRO A 14 8.67 -14.34 -27.76
C PRO A 14 7.58 -13.53 -27.04
N GLU A 15 7.64 -12.20 -27.12
CA GLU A 15 6.70 -11.25 -26.48
C GLU A 15 5.20 -11.52 -26.73
N LEU A 16 4.83 -11.93 -27.95
CA LEU A 16 3.41 -12.21 -28.29
C LEU A 16 2.93 -13.55 -27.74
N ALA A 17 3.84 -14.51 -27.54
CA ALA A 17 3.53 -15.78 -26.89
C ALA A 17 3.46 -15.58 -25.37
N ASP A 18 4.39 -14.81 -24.80
CA ASP A 18 4.44 -14.53 -23.37
C ASP A 18 3.19 -13.78 -22.90
N ARG A 19 2.77 -12.73 -23.62
CA ARG A 19 1.51 -12.02 -23.31
C ARG A 19 0.28 -12.93 -23.36
N LYS A 20 0.25 -13.89 -24.28
CA LYS A 20 -0.86 -14.86 -24.35
C LYS A 20 -0.85 -15.81 -23.17
N ILE A 21 0.33 -16.24 -22.71
CA ILE A 21 0.49 -17.07 -21.53
C ILE A 21 0.08 -16.30 -20.27
N GLU A 22 0.51 -15.05 -20.12
CA GLU A 22 0.10 -14.19 -19.01
C GLU A 22 -1.42 -13.95 -18.97
N VAL A 23 -2.04 -13.70 -20.13
CA VAL A 23 -3.49 -13.55 -20.23
C VAL A 23 -4.22 -14.85 -19.88
N ALA A 24 -3.72 -16.00 -20.33
CA ALA A 24 -4.31 -17.30 -19.97
C ALA A 24 -4.16 -17.59 -18.47
N ASN A 25 -2.98 -17.35 -17.89
CA ASN A 25 -2.70 -17.58 -16.47
C ASN A 25 -3.54 -16.66 -15.56
N SER A 26 -3.66 -15.38 -15.94
CA SER A 26 -4.50 -14.43 -15.18
C SER A 26 -5.97 -14.80 -15.25
N LEU A 27 -6.46 -15.27 -16.40
CA LEU A 27 -7.82 -15.76 -16.54
C LEU A 27 -8.08 -17.01 -15.69
N GLU A 28 -7.14 -17.95 -15.65
CA GLU A 28 -7.24 -19.16 -14.81
C GLU A 28 -7.30 -18.80 -13.31
N LEU A 29 -6.45 -17.89 -12.86
CA LEU A 29 -6.44 -17.43 -11.47
C LEU A 29 -7.72 -16.68 -11.08
N GLN A 30 -8.33 -15.91 -11.99
CA GLN A 30 -9.60 -15.23 -11.75
C GLN A 30 -10.80 -16.18 -11.70
N GLN A 31 -10.76 -17.25 -12.50
CA GLN A 31 -11.82 -18.26 -12.54
C GLN A 31 -11.70 -19.27 -11.39
N ALA A 32 -10.53 -19.38 -10.76
CA ALA A 32 -10.31 -20.26 -9.63
C ALA A 32 -11.16 -19.80 -8.43
N PRO A 33 -11.92 -20.71 -7.77
CA PRO A 33 -12.62 -20.37 -6.54
C PRO A 33 -11.59 -19.93 -5.49
N LEU A 34 -11.71 -18.71 -4.96
CA LEU A 34 -10.80 -18.14 -3.94
C LEU A 34 -10.56 -19.10 -2.76
N ALA A 35 -11.58 -19.87 -2.37
CA ALA A 35 -11.50 -20.90 -1.33
C ALA A 35 -10.51 -22.06 -1.63
N LYS A 36 -10.04 -22.21 -2.87
CA LYS A 36 -9.00 -23.18 -3.27
C LYS A 36 -7.60 -22.57 -3.34
N LEU A 37 -7.50 -21.23 -3.45
CA LEU A 37 -6.24 -20.49 -3.44
C LEU A 37 -5.74 -20.24 -2.01
N LEU A 38 -6.67 -20.07 -1.06
CA LEU A 38 -6.37 -19.93 0.35
C LEU A 38 -6.20 -21.33 0.98
N THR A 39 -5.11 -21.56 1.71
CA THR A 39 -4.92 -22.83 2.44
C THR A 39 -6.00 -22.98 3.51
N LYS A 40 -6.59 -24.17 3.61
CA LYS A 40 -7.61 -24.44 4.63
C LYS A 40 -6.94 -24.49 6.01
N GLY A 41 -7.51 -23.75 6.97
CA GLY A 41 -7.08 -23.78 8.37
C GLY A 41 -6.50 -22.46 8.84
N LYS A 42 -5.75 -22.49 9.95
CA LYS A 42 -5.17 -21.29 10.59
C LYS A 42 -4.01 -20.66 9.81
N GLU A 43 -3.55 -21.30 8.74
CA GLU A 43 -2.35 -20.90 7.98
C GLU A 43 -2.68 -20.20 6.65
N GLY A 44 -3.98 -20.01 6.33
CA GLY A 44 -4.46 -19.48 5.05
C GLY A 44 -4.73 -17.99 4.96
N GLY A 45 -4.20 -17.20 5.89
CA GLY A 45 -4.49 -15.78 6.03
C GLY A 45 -5.75 -15.52 6.86
N GLU A 46 -5.81 -14.36 7.50
CA GLU A 46 -6.98 -13.93 8.27
C GLU A 46 -7.91 -13.07 7.41
N LEU A 47 -9.21 -13.16 7.67
CA LEU A 47 -10.18 -12.25 7.07
C LEU A 47 -10.16 -10.94 7.85
N VAL A 48 -9.55 -9.90 7.27
CA VAL A 48 -9.49 -8.56 7.86
C VAL A 48 -10.61 -7.69 7.30
N GLY A 49 -11.28 -6.92 8.16
CA GLY A 49 -12.23 -5.91 7.70
C GLY A 49 -11.54 -4.84 6.84
N ASN A 50 -12.27 -4.19 5.93
CA ASN A 50 -11.69 -3.13 5.09
C ASN A 50 -11.06 -1.99 5.92
N ASP A 51 -11.67 -1.68 7.06
CA ASP A 51 -11.21 -0.61 7.94
C ASP A 51 -10.00 -1.03 8.81
N ASP A 52 -9.78 -2.33 8.99
CA ASP A 52 -8.77 -2.88 9.90
C ASP A 52 -7.48 -3.31 9.17
N LEU A 53 -7.50 -3.34 7.82
CA LEU A 53 -6.39 -3.83 6.98
C LEU A 53 -5.09 -3.10 7.25
N TRP A 54 -5.15 -1.77 7.42
CA TRP A 54 -3.97 -0.96 7.67
C TRP A 54 -3.40 -1.18 9.08
N GLU A 55 -4.29 -1.36 10.07
CA GLU A 55 -3.88 -1.63 11.44
C GLU A 55 -3.30 -3.05 11.60
N CYS A 56 -3.89 -4.06 10.97
CA CYS A 56 -3.34 -5.43 11.01
C CYS A 56 -1.96 -5.53 10.33
N LEU A 57 -1.74 -4.79 9.22
CA LEU A 57 -0.45 -4.80 8.51
C LEU A 57 0.62 -3.94 9.18
N PHE A 58 0.25 -2.79 9.75
CA PHE A 58 1.21 -1.77 10.19
C PHE A 58 0.97 -1.21 11.60
N GLY A 59 -0.20 -1.44 12.18
CA GLY A 59 -0.63 -0.92 13.48
C GLY A 59 -0.03 -1.65 14.68
N ASN A 60 0.42 -2.89 14.51
CA ASN A 60 1.05 -3.67 15.58
C ASN A 60 2.58 -3.59 15.65
N ARG A 61 3.14 -2.40 15.42
CA ARG A 61 4.42 -2.03 16.07
C ARG A 61 4.17 -1.46 17.46
N LYS A 62 3.43 -2.20 18.29
CA LYS A 62 3.32 -1.93 19.73
C LYS A 62 4.21 -2.90 20.47
N GLY A 63 5.52 -2.68 20.37
CA GLY A 63 6.31 -2.76 21.59
C GLY A 63 5.71 -1.72 22.54
N ALA A 64 5.36 -2.11 23.77
CA ALA A 64 4.52 -1.35 24.70
C ALA A 64 4.95 0.12 25.02
N GLY A 65 6.05 0.63 24.45
CA GLY A 65 6.53 2.01 24.60
C GLY A 65 6.18 2.98 23.46
N GLU A 66 5.93 2.51 22.23
CA GLU A 66 5.83 3.41 21.05
C GLU A 66 4.49 4.17 20.97
N GLY A 67 3.38 3.51 21.33
CA GLY A 67 2.07 4.17 21.38
C GLY A 67 1.98 5.27 22.43
N ALA A 68 2.68 5.09 23.57
CA ALA A 68 2.76 6.12 24.61
C ALA A 68 3.63 7.30 24.18
N ALA A 69 4.72 7.04 23.45
CA ALA A 69 5.59 8.08 22.91
C ALA A 69 4.88 8.92 21.82
N ALA A 70 4.10 8.28 20.95
CA ALA A 70 3.31 8.97 19.94
C ALA A 70 2.23 9.88 20.58
N ALA A 71 1.49 9.36 21.56
CA ALA A 71 0.50 10.16 22.29
C ALA A 71 1.13 11.34 23.05
N ALA A 72 2.30 11.14 23.66
CA ALA A 72 3.04 12.23 24.31
C ALA A 72 3.60 13.25 23.31
N ALA A 73 3.96 12.84 22.09
CA ALA A 73 4.38 13.75 21.03
C ALA A 73 3.20 14.59 20.51
N GLU A 74 2.03 13.98 20.37
CA GLU A 74 0.79 14.64 19.96
C GLU A 74 0.35 15.70 20.99
N GLU A 75 0.34 15.36 22.29
CA GLU A 75 0.02 16.31 23.37
C GLU A 75 0.98 17.51 23.38
N ARG A 76 2.27 17.28 23.11
CA ARG A 76 3.26 18.35 23.00
C ARG A 76 2.99 19.27 21.82
N LEU A 77 2.64 18.69 20.66
CA LEU A 77 2.27 19.45 19.46
C LEU A 77 1.04 20.33 19.74
N ASP A 78 -0.03 19.76 20.31
CA ASP A 78 -1.25 20.49 20.63
C ASP A 78 -0.99 21.67 21.57
N ARG A 79 -0.08 21.49 22.54
CA ARG A 79 0.33 22.56 23.45
C ARG A 79 1.06 23.70 22.72
N GLU A 80 1.91 23.38 21.75
CA GLU A 80 2.63 24.38 20.95
C GLU A 80 1.67 25.14 20.04
N VAL A 81 0.72 24.44 19.41
CA VAL A 81 -0.34 25.01 18.58
C VAL A 81 -1.21 25.97 19.39
N ALA A 82 -1.66 25.56 20.58
CA ALA A 82 -2.46 26.41 21.46
C ALA A 82 -1.68 27.67 21.92
N ARG A 83 -0.38 27.54 22.22
CA ARG A 83 0.48 28.69 22.55
C ARG A 83 0.61 29.66 21.39
N HIS A 84 0.81 29.16 20.17
CA HIS A 84 0.94 29.99 18.97
C HIS A 84 -0.31 30.83 18.73
N PHE A 85 -1.49 30.18 18.68
CA PHE A 85 -2.75 30.91 18.49
C PHE A 85 -3.06 31.86 19.65
N GLY A 86 -2.69 31.50 20.88
CA GLY A 86 -2.82 32.38 22.03
C GLY A 86 -1.96 33.64 21.92
N ALA A 87 -0.73 33.52 21.44
CA ALA A 87 0.18 34.64 21.20
C ALA A 87 -0.35 35.54 20.07
N GLU A 88 -0.71 34.97 18.92
CA GLU A 88 -1.29 35.75 17.81
C GLU A 88 -2.56 36.49 18.23
N ALA A 89 -3.45 35.84 18.98
CA ALA A 89 -4.65 36.49 19.48
C ALA A 89 -4.34 37.64 20.46
N ALA A 90 -3.25 37.54 21.25
CA ALA A 90 -2.82 38.61 22.13
C ALA A 90 -2.21 39.79 21.36
N GLU A 91 -1.39 39.50 20.35
CA GLU A 91 -0.82 40.51 19.47
C GLU A 91 -1.90 41.27 18.68
N ALA A 92 -2.91 40.55 18.17
CA ALA A 92 -4.07 41.16 17.52
C ALA A 92 -4.81 42.14 18.44
N ARG A 93 -5.04 41.79 19.71
CA ARG A 93 -5.68 42.71 20.68
C ARG A 93 -4.83 43.95 20.98
N ILE A 94 -3.51 43.82 20.96
CA ILE A 94 -2.59 44.96 21.14
C ILE A 94 -2.62 45.86 19.90
N ALA A 95 -2.64 45.27 18.71
CA ALA A 95 -2.70 46.01 17.44
C ALA A 95 -4.06 46.68 17.21
N GLU A 96 -5.17 46.09 17.65
CA GLU A 96 -6.51 46.67 17.57
C GLU A 96 -6.76 47.73 18.66
N GLY A 97 -6.06 47.63 19.79
CA GLY A 97 -6.14 48.57 20.90
C GLY A 97 -5.16 49.76 20.85
N ALA A 98 -4.33 49.86 19.82
CA ALA A 98 -3.38 50.94 19.55
C ALA A 98 -3.86 51.85 18.42
#